data_AF-A0A496UIP1-F1
#
_entry.id   AF-A0A496UIP1-F1
#
_cell.length_a   1.000
_cell.length_b   1.000
_cell.length_c   1.000
_cell.angle_alpha   90.00
_cell.angle_beta   90.00
_cell.angle_gamma   90.00
#
_symmetry.space_group_name_H-M   'P 1'
#
loop_
_entity.id
_entity.type
_entity.pdbx_description
1 polymer ?
#
loop_
_entity_poly.entity_id
_entity_poly.type
_entity_poly.pdbx_seq_one_letter_code
_entity_poly.pdbx_strand_id
1 'polypeptide(L)' 'MTDRNETCPCTYPGCPRHGNCRECIAYHRRLGEFTGCMFSPEAEKTWDRSFKKLVEDRK' A
#
# COMPACT_ATOMS: atom_id res chain seq x y z
N MET A 1 -21.54 5.36 -4.59
CA MET A 1 -20.38 6.24 -4.86
C MET A 1 -19.16 5.51 -4.34
N THR A 2 -18.30 5.02 -5.22
CA THR A 2 -17.04 4.39 -4.83
C THR A 2 -15.99 5.48 -4.82
N ASP A 3 -15.73 6.07 -3.64
CA ASP A 3 -14.64 7.03 -3.44
C ASP A 3 -13.29 6.34 -3.70
N ARG A 4 -12.86 6.40 -4.96
CA ARG A 4 -11.50 6.00 -5.34
C ARG A 4 -10.58 7.16 -5.00
N ASN A 5 -9.54 6.88 -4.23
CA ASN A 5 -8.50 7.85 -3.95
C ASN A 5 -7.62 8.03 -5.20
N GLU A 6 -7.76 9.18 -5.86
CA GLU A 6 -6.96 9.56 -7.03
C GLU A 6 -5.48 9.79 -6.69
N THR A 7 -5.16 10.10 -5.43
CA THR A 7 -3.78 10.33 -4.97
C THR A 7 -3.17 9.08 -4.34
N CYS A 8 -3.70 7.88 -4.67
CA CYS A 8 -3.18 6.63 -4.14
C CYS A 8 -1.68 6.47 -4.50
N PRO A 9 -0.79 6.35 -3.48
CA PRO A 9 0.65 6.33 -3.68
C PRO A 9 1.21 4.95 -4.03
N CYS A 10 0.35 3.95 -4.26
CA CYS A 10 0.78 2.60 -4.60
C CYS A 10 1.58 2.65 -5.91
N THR A 11 2.84 2.21 -5.85
CA THR A 11 3.74 2.25 -7.02
C THR A 11 3.70 0.96 -7.83
N TYR A 12 2.89 -0.01 -7.43
CA TYR A 12 2.77 -1.29 -8.12
C TYR A 12 2.07 -1.09 -9.49
N PRO A 13 2.74 -1.35 -10.61
CA PRO A 13 2.20 -1.09 -11.94
C PRO A 13 0.96 -1.96 -12.20
N GLY A 14 -0.11 -1.33 -12.70
CA GLY A 14 -1.34 -2.04 -13.05
C GLY A 14 -2.12 -2.59 -11.85
N CYS A 15 -1.92 -2.05 -10.64
CA CYS A 15 -2.65 -2.49 -9.45
C CYS A 15 -4.18 -2.46 -9.69
N PRO A 16 -4.88 -3.61 -9.66
CA PRO A 16 -6.32 -3.66 -9.95
C PRO A 16 -7.15 -2.96 -8.85
N ARG A 17 -6.53 -2.70 -7.69
CA ARG A 17 -7.14 -2.09 -6.50
C ARG A 17 -6.71 -0.63 -6.32
N HIS A 18 -6.01 -0.04 -7.30
CA HIS A 18 -5.54 1.35 -7.21
C HIS A 18 -6.70 2.29 -6.88
N GLY A 19 -6.48 3.14 -5.89
CA GLY A 19 -7.47 4.08 -5.35
C GLY A 19 -8.60 3.43 -4.54
N ASN A 20 -8.80 2.11 -4.57
CA ASN A 20 -9.83 1.46 -3.77
C ASN A 20 -9.26 1.01 -2.42
N CYS A 21 -9.34 1.89 -1.42
CA CYS A 21 -8.76 1.64 -0.09
C CYS A 21 -9.32 0.38 0.57
N ARG A 22 -10.63 0.13 0.46
CA ARG A 22 -11.28 -1.05 1.05
C ARG A 22 -10.73 -2.34 0.48
N GLU A 23 -10.68 -2.45 -0.86
CA GLU A 23 -10.13 -3.63 -1.53
C GLU A 23 -8.63 -3.78 -1.30
N CYS A 24 -7.88 -2.67 -1.29
CA CYS A 24 -6.43 -2.66 -1.03
C CYS A 24 -6.11 -3.20 0.37
N ILE A 25 -6.76 -2.68 1.42
CA ILE A 25 -6.59 -3.15 2.80
C ILE A 25 -7.02 -4.61 2.91
N ALA A 26 -8.20 -4.94 2.36
CA ALA A 26 -8.70 -6.30 2.39
C ALA A 26 -7.72 -7.28 1.75
N TYR A 27 -7.05 -6.91 0.65
CA TYR A 27 -6.05 -7.74 -0.04
C TYR A 27 -4.75 -7.92 0.74
N HIS A 28 -4.13 -6.82 1.20
CA HIS A 28 -2.83 -6.89 1.88
C HIS A 28 -2.93 -7.52 3.26
N ARG A 29 -4.04 -7.28 3.99
CA ARG A 29 -4.28 -7.91 5.29
C ARG A 29 -4.27 -9.43 5.23
N ARG A 30 -4.79 -10.05 4.16
CA ARG A 30 -4.80 -11.52 3.96
C ARG A 30 -3.40 -12.09 3.79
N LEU A 31 -2.49 -11.27 3.28
CA LEU A 31 -1.09 -11.61 3.04
C LEU A 31 -0.21 -11.30 4.25
N GLY A 32 -0.76 -10.72 5.33
CA GLY A 32 0.03 -10.22 6.46
C GLY A 32 0.86 -8.98 6.12
N GLU A 33 0.47 -8.25 5.08
CA GLU A 33 1.17 -7.08 4.56
C GLU A 33 0.49 -5.77 4.95
N PHE A 34 1.29 -4.70 4.99
CA PHE A 34 0.83 -3.34 5.13
C PHE A 34 0.53 -2.73 3.74
N THR A 35 -0.50 -1.90 3.63
CA THR A 35 -0.78 -1.18 2.38
C THR A 35 0.34 -0.19 2.07
N GLY A 36 0.63 0.02 0.78
CA GLY A 36 1.62 0.99 0.35
C GLY A 36 1.46 2.42 0.86
N CYS A 37 0.21 2.82 1.14
CA CYS A 37 -0.09 4.11 1.76
C CYS A 37 0.58 4.33 3.13
N MET A 38 1.03 3.27 3.80
CA MET A 38 1.69 3.35 5.10
C MET A 38 3.20 3.54 5.00
N PHE A 39 3.78 3.59 3.81
CA PHE A 39 5.21 3.73 3.57
C PHE A 39 5.56 5.11 2.99
N SER A 40 6.81 5.55 3.13
CA SER A 40 7.35 6.67 2.35
C SER A 40 7.33 6.37 0.85
N PRO A 41 7.39 7.39 -0.02
CA PRO A 41 7.50 7.18 -1.46
C PRO A 41 8.72 6.32 -1.86
N GLU A 42 9.81 6.41 -1.10
CA GLU A 42 11.03 5.63 -1.32
C GLU A 42 10.81 4.16 -0.92
N ALA A 43 10.26 3.90 0.26
CA ALA A 43 10.01 2.54 0.73
C ALA A 43 8.91 1.84 -0.08
N GLU A 44 7.82 2.53 -0.45
CA GLU A 44 6.76 1.92 -1.26
C GLU A 44 7.25 1.47 -2.64
N LYS A 45 8.31 2.08 -3.20
CA LYS A 45 8.91 1.63 -4.46
C LYS A 45 9.65 0.29 -4.34
N THR A 46 10.01 -0.12 -3.13
CA THR A 46 10.69 -1.41 -2.88
C THR A 46 9.72 -2.59 -2.82
N TRP A 47 8.42 -2.31 -2.68
CA TRP A 47 7.34 -3.29 -2.53
C TRP A 47 7.49 -4.25 -1.34
N ASP A 48 8.45 -4.05 -0.45
CA ASP A 48 8.54 -4.76 0.82
C ASP A 48 7.50 -4.21 1.79
N ARG A 49 6.36 -4.91 1.86
CA ARG A 49 5.21 -4.55 2.68
C ARG A 49 5.21 -5.23 4.05
N SER A 50 6.37 -5.70 4.51
CA SER A 50 6.52 -6.34 5.81
C SER A 50 6.45 -5.33 6.96
N PHE A 51 6.11 -5.83 8.15
CA PHE A 51 6.19 -5.03 9.38
C PHE A 51 7.61 -4.52 9.64
N LYS A 52 8.64 -5.33 9.34
CA LYS A 52 10.04 -4.94 9.52
C LYS A 52 10.37 -3.71 8.67
N LYS A 53 9.96 -3.71 7.39
CA LYS A 53 10.20 -2.57 6.50
C LYS A 53 9.44 -1.33 6.96
N LEU A 54 8.22 -1.49 7.45
CA LEU A 54 7.45 -0.37 7.98
C LEU A 54 8.14 0.27 9.19
N VAL A 55 8.68 -0.54 10.10
CA VAL A 55 9.43 -0.05 11.26
C VAL A 55 10.73 0.65 10.84
N GLU A 56 11.41 0.15 9.81
CA GLU A 56 12.61 0.81 9.25
C GLU A 56 12.28 2.17 8.61
N ASP A 57 11.18 2.24 7.85
CA ASP A 57 10.73 3.43 7.14
C ASP A 57 10.22 4.55 8.05
N ARG A 58 9.65 4.19 9.22
CA ARG A 58 8.97 5.11 10.13
C ARG A 58 9.76 5.43 11.41
N LYS A 59 11.01 4.98 11.50
CA LYS A 59 11.95 5.38 12.56
C LYS A 59 12.58 6.72 12.24
#